data_AF-A0A971T1D5-F1
#
_entry.id   AF-A0A971T1D5-F1
#
_cell.length_a   1.000
_cell.length_b   1.000
_cell.length_c   1.000
_cell.angle_alpha   90.00
_cell.angle_beta   90.00
_cell.angle_gamma   90.00
#
_symmetry.space_group_name_H-M   'P 1'
#
loop_
_entity.id
_entity.type
_entity.pdbx_description
1 polymer ?
#
loop_
_entity_poly.entity_id
_entity_poly.type
_entity_poly.pdbx_seq_one_letter_code
_entity_poly.pdbx_strand_id
1 'polypeptide(L)' 'MNAIPPTISIILPAHNEQFNIPPLIKAITTEMLACDVPYEIIVIDDGSSDDTWAILSQMEHNPPYNSTDSS' A
#
# COMPACT_ATOMS: atom_id res chain seq x y z
N MET A 1 -11.97 19.02 1.88
CA MET A 1 -11.98 17.73 1.16
C MET A 1 -12.29 16.69 2.22
N ASN A 2 -13.43 16.00 2.12
CA ASN A 2 -13.78 14.94 3.07
C ASN A 2 -13.28 13.64 2.43
N ALA A 3 -12.19 13.07 2.95
CA ALA A 3 -11.73 11.78 2.47
C ALA A 3 -12.86 10.75 2.72
N ILE A 4 -13.16 9.92 1.73
CA ILE A 4 -14.07 8.78 1.93
C ILE A 4 -13.37 7.86 2.94
N PRO A 5 -13.97 7.56 4.09
CA PRO A 5 -13.35 6.68 5.07
C PRO A 5 -13.15 5.29 4.44
N PRO A 6 -12.00 4.64 4.66
CA PRO A 6 -11.76 3.31 4.12
C PRO A 6 -12.80 2.34 4.67
N THR A 7 -13.34 1.49 3.79
CA THR A 7 -14.23 0.38 4.18
C THR A 7 -13.42 -0.83 4.62
N ILE A 8 -12.20 -0.98 4.08
CA ILE A 8 -11.28 -2.07 4.38
C ILE A 8 -9.92 -1.49 4.78
N SER A 9 -9.40 -1.94 5.93
CA SER A 9 -8.02 -1.68 6.36
C SER A 9 -7.20 -2.95 6.22
N ILE A 10 -6.13 -2.91 5.43
CA ILE A 10 -5.26 -4.05 5.16
C ILE A 10 -3.94 -3.83 5.90
N ILE A 11 -3.69 -4.64 6.93
CA ILE A 11 -2.49 -4.52 7.76
C ILE A 11 -1.47 -5.57 7.33
N LEU A 12 -0.27 -5.13 6.96
CA LEU A 12 0.81 -5.98 6.48
C LEU A 12 2.05 -5.85 7.39
N PRO A 13 2.40 -6.85 8.19
CA PRO A 13 3.71 -6.90 8.82
C PRO A 13 4.78 -7.22 7.77
N ALA A 14 5.90 -6.49 7.81
CA ALA A 14 7.02 -6.69 6.91
C ALA A 14 8.33 -6.79 7.71
N HIS A 15 9.11 -7.84 7.46
CA HIS A 15 10.47 -7.99 8.00
C HIS A 15 11.34 -8.70 6.96
N ASN A 16 12.30 -7.98 6.38
CA ASN A 16 13.16 -8.45 5.30
C ASN A 16 12.39 -8.93 4.03
N GLU A 17 11.41 -8.14 3.60
CA GLU A 17 10.50 -8.45 2.51
C GLU A 17 10.73 -7.56 1.27
N GLN A 18 11.94 -7.01 1.10
CA GLN A 18 12.25 -6.00 0.07
C GLN A 18 11.83 -6.40 -1.37
N PHE A 19 11.84 -7.70 -1.68
CA PHE A 19 11.45 -8.21 -3.00
C PHE A 19 9.95 -8.56 -3.11
N ASN A 20 9.30 -8.86 -1.98
CA ASN A 20 7.92 -9.35 -1.95
C ASN A 20 6.91 -8.23 -1.67
N ILE A 21 7.32 -7.19 -0.93
CA ILE A 21 6.43 -6.07 -0.58
C ILE A 21 5.96 -5.27 -1.82
N PRO A 22 6.79 -4.98 -2.85
CA PRO A 22 6.31 -4.32 -4.06
C PRO A 22 5.22 -5.07 -4.84
N PRO A 23 5.42 -6.34 -5.25
CA PRO A 23 4.40 -7.05 -6.02
C PRO A 23 3.13 -7.32 -5.19
N LEU A 24 3.26 -7.50 -3.87
CA LEU A 24 2.10 -7.69 -3.00
C LEU A 24 1.21 -6.44 -2.94
N ILE A 25 1.78 -5.27 -2.67
CA ILE A 25 1.04 -4.01 -2.64
C ILE A 25 0.37 -3.76 -4.00
N LYS A 26 1.08 -4.01 -5.11
CA LYS A 26 0.52 -3.88 -6.46
C LYS A 26 -0.66 -4.82 -6.71
N ALA A 27 -0.57 -6.08 -6.28
CA ALA A 27 -1.65 -7.05 -6.44
C ALA A 27 -2.89 -6.63 -5.63
N ILE A 28 -2.73 -6.27 -4.36
CA ILE A 28 -3.82 -5.79 -3.50
C ILE A 28 -4.48 -4.55 -4.12
N THR A 29 -3.66 -3.58 -4.53
CA THR A 29 -4.11 -2.35 -5.18
C THR A 29 -4.96 -2.64 -6.42
N THR A 30 -4.50 -3.57 -7.26
CA THR A 30 -5.20 -3.93 -8.50
C THR A 30 -6.59 -4.50 -8.22
N GLU A 31 -6.71 -5.42 -7.26
CA GLU A 31 -7.99 -6.04 -6.91
C GLU A 31 -8.95 -5.06 -6.24
N MET A 32 -8.45 -4.21 -5.32
CA MET A 32 -9.29 -3.23 -4.63
C MET A 32 -9.82 -2.16 -5.59
N LEU A 33 -9.00 -1.71 -6.55
CA LEU A 33 -9.45 -0.81 -7.62
C LEU A 33 -10.48 -1.48 -8.54
N ALA A 34 -10.29 -2.76 -8.90
CA ALA A 34 -11.25 -3.49 -9.72
C ALA A 34 -12.61 -3.68 -9.01
N CYS A 35 -12.61 -3.73 -7.68
CA CYS A 35 -13.81 -3.89 -6.87
C CYS A 35 -14.48 -2.54 -6.51
N ASP A 36 -13.86 -1.40 -6.82
CA ASP A 36 -14.34 -0.06 -6.44
C ASP A 36 -14.62 0.09 -4.93
N VAL A 37 -13.76 -0.52 -4.11
CA VAL A 37 -13.90 -0.49 -2.65
C VAL A 37 -12.89 0.52 -2.08
N PRO A 38 -13.31 1.53 -1.30
CA PRO A 38 -12.38 2.39 -0.56
C PRO A 38 -11.57 1.58 0.45
N TYR A 39 -10.24 1.68 0.39
CA TYR A 39 -9.33 0.89 1.21
C TYR A 39 -8.11 1.69 1.65
N GLU A 40 -7.44 1.20 2.69
CA GLU A 40 -6.09 1.62 3.08
C GLU A 40 -5.18 0.40 3.27
N ILE A 41 -3.89 0.59 3.02
CA ILE A 41 -2.84 -0.40 3.29
C ILE A 41 -1.92 0.20 4.35
N ILE A 42 -1.78 -0.48 5.48
CA ILE A 42 -0.91 -0.10 6.58
C ILE A 42 0.19 -1.14 6.66
N VAL A 43 1.41 -0.76 6.26
CA VAL A 43 2.58 -1.63 6.38
C VAL A 43 3.33 -1.30 7.65
N ILE A 44 3.63 -2.32 8.46
CA ILE A 44 4.38 -2.21 9.70
C ILE A 44 5.70 -2.92 9.49
N ASP A 45 6.78 -2.15 9.35
CA ASP A 45 8.13 -2.70 9.34
C ASP A 45 8.56 -3.04 10.79
N ASP A 46 8.88 -4.31 11.04
CA ASP A 46 9.27 -4.82 12.37
C ASP A 46 10.80 -4.94 12.51
N GLY A 47 11.53 -3.91 12.07
CA GLY A 47 12.98 -3.83 12.23
C GLY A 47 13.75 -4.57 11.15
N SER A 48 13.35 -4.43 9.89
CA SER A 48 14.08 -4.99 8.75
C SER A 48 15.54 -4.52 8.74
N SER A 49 16.45 -5.43 8.36
CA SER A 49 17.87 -5.13 8.16
C SER A 49 18.24 -4.97 6.69
N ASP A 50 17.28 -5.17 5.79
CA ASP A 50 17.39 -5.00 4.34
C ASP A 50 16.72 -3.70 3.87
N ASP A 51 16.52 -3.53 2.56
CA ASP A 51 15.95 -2.31 1.97
C ASP A 51 14.42 -2.21 2.10
N THR A 52 13.75 -3.09 2.87
CA THR A 52 12.28 -3.10 3.02
C THR A 52 11.73 -1.71 3.38
N TRP A 53 12.30 -1.06 4.40
CA TRP A 53 11.88 0.28 4.83
C TRP A 53 12.10 1.35 3.76
N ALA A 54 13.25 1.30 3.07
CA ALA A 54 13.58 2.25 2.02
C ALA A 54 12.61 2.14 0.84
N ILE A 55 12.24 0.92 0.46
CA ILE A 55 11.27 0.63 -0.59
C ILE A 55 9.87 1.13 -0.20
N LEU A 56 9.43 0.85 1.03
CA LEU A 56 8.14 1.33 1.55
C LEU A 56 8.04 2.86 1.52
N SER A 57 9.10 3.55 1.96
CA SER A 57 9.18 5.01 1.96
C SER A 57 9.11 5.60 0.54
N GLN A 58 9.71 4.91 -0.44
CA GLN A 58 9.64 5.33 -1.85
C GLN A 58 8.24 5.15 -2.44
N MET A 59 7.54 4.07 -2.09
CA MET A 59 6.18 3.81 -2.56
C MET A 59 5.16 4.78 -1.98
N GLU A 60 5.34 5.25 -0.75
CA GLU A 60 4.47 6.28 -0.17
C GLU A 60 4.52 7.58 -0.99
N HIS A 61 5.72 7.99 -1.44
CA HIS A 61 5.91 9.20 -2.25
C HIS A 61 5.51 9.04 -3.72
N ASN A 62 5.53 7.80 -4.22
CA ASN A 62 5.12 7.46 -5.58
C ASN A 62 4.18 6.25 -5.54
N PRO A 63 2.93 6.45 -5.09
CA PRO A 63 1.99 5.35 -4.92
C PRO A 63 1.75 4.65 -6.26
N PRO A 64 1.67 3.32 -6.28
CA PRO A 64 1.44 2.55 -7.50
C PRO A 64 0.03 2.74 -8.08
N TYR A 65 -0.83 3.55 -7.44
CA TYR A 65 -2.17 3.88 -7.89
C TYR A 65 -2.30 5.40 -8.12
N ASN A 66 -2.88 5.78 -9.25
CA ASN A 66 -3.24 7.17 -9.50
C ASN A 66 -4.53 7.48 -8.73
N SER A 67 -4.45 8.35 -7.72
CA SER A 67 -5.60 8.99 -7.10
C SER A 67 -6.22 10.03 -8.07
N THR A 68 -6.72 9.56 -9.21
CA THR A 68 -7.62 10.36 -10.06
C THR A 68 -9.02 9.86 -9.82
N ASP A 69 -9.59 10.31 -8.70
CA ASP A 69 -11.03 10.45 -8.58
C ASP A 69 -11.34 11.92 -8.29
N SER A 70 -11.43 12.68 -9.37
CA SER A 70 -12.04 14.01 -9.39
C SER A 70 -13.33 13.88 -10.19
N SER A 71 -14.41 13.56 -9.48
CA SER A 71 -15.79 13.85 -9.88
C SER A 71 -16.50 14.53 -8.71
#